data_AF-A0A0X8X595-F1
#
_entry.id   AF-A0A0X8X595-F1
#
_cell.length_a   1.000
_cell.length_b   1.000
_cell.length_c   1.000
_cell.angle_alpha   90.00
_cell.angle_beta   90.00
_cell.angle_gamma   90.00
#
_symmetry.space_group_name_H-M   'P 1'
#
loop_
_entity.id
_entity.type
_entity.pdbx_description
1 polymer ?
#
loop_
_entity_poly.entity_id
_entity_poly.type
_entity_poly.pdbx_seq_one_letter_code
_entity_poly.pdbx_strand_id
1 'polypeptide(L)'
;MKNNNKKSAVTGGASANAGITAVIPLRIIDLQQDGFHPLVNITLFGKPFILVLDTGASKTAFDEILLLQAHEHAVLTTSDKLSTGLGTNTMISSTAVINDLYIGSFLVETFEVAVLDLSTINIAYSQLGHPEVLGVLGGDILMKYKAVIDYGEGELRLKPE
;
A
#
# COMPACT_ATOMS: atom_id res chain seq x y z
N MET A 1 -55.21 18.97 -8.86
CA MET A 1 -54.81 17.60 -8.48
C MET A 1 -54.73 16.71 -9.70
N LYS A 2 -53.51 16.42 -10.20
CA LYS A 2 -53.06 15.12 -10.74
C LYS A 2 -51.61 15.25 -11.22
N ASN A 3 -50.85 14.19 -10.95
CA ASN A 3 -49.40 14.15 -10.77
C ASN A 3 -48.55 14.40 -12.02
N ASN A 4 -47.43 15.08 -11.78
CA ASN A 4 -46.20 15.03 -12.56
C ASN A 4 -45.54 13.66 -12.41
N ASN A 5 -45.22 13.00 -13.53
CA ASN A 5 -44.15 12.02 -13.55
C ASN A 5 -43.61 11.84 -14.99
N LYS A 6 -42.41 12.38 -15.26
CA LYS A 6 -41.40 11.65 -16.03
C LYS A 6 -40.01 12.20 -15.69
N LYS A 7 -39.28 11.32 -15.01
CA LYS A 7 -37.89 11.39 -14.55
C LYS A 7 -36.96 12.00 -15.60
N SER A 8 -36.29 13.08 -15.22
CA SER A 8 -35.01 13.45 -15.81
C SER A 8 -33.97 12.52 -15.20
N ALA A 9 -33.41 11.62 -16.01
CA ALA A 9 -32.30 10.80 -15.59
C ALA A 9 -31.06 11.69 -15.50
N VAL A 10 -30.67 12.04 -14.27
CA VAL A 10 -29.33 12.52 -13.96
C VAL A 10 -28.44 11.28 -13.95
N THR A 11 -27.84 10.94 -15.08
CA THR A 11 -26.68 10.05 -15.10
C THR A 11 -25.46 10.93 -14.85
N GLY A 12 -25.06 11.00 -13.57
CA GLY A 12 -23.81 11.59 -13.14
C GLY A 12 -22.64 10.94 -13.87
N GLY A 13 -21.77 11.78 -14.39
CA GLY A 13 -20.63 11.38 -15.21
C GLY A 13 -19.70 10.43 -14.47
N ALA A 14 -19.31 9.36 -15.17
CA ALA A 14 -18.04 8.72 -14.90
C ALA A 14 -16.94 9.76 -15.11
N SER A 15 -16.30 10.19 -14.02
CA SER A 15 -15.08 11.00 -14.12
C SER A 15 -13.98 10.08 -14.64
N ALA A 16 -13.70 10.21 -15.94
CA ALA A 16 -12.56 9.57 -16.59
C ALA A 16 -11.26 10.11 -15.96
N ASN A 17 -10.56 9.29 -15.17
CA ASN A 17 -9.16 9.55 -14.84
C ASN A 17 -8.30 9.26 -16.07
N ALA A 18 -8.31 10.19 -17.03
CA ALA A 18 -7.47 10.13 -18.19
C ALA A 18 -6.01 10.47 -17.80
N GLY A 19 -5.14 9.45 -17.79
CA GLY A 19 -3.72 9.54 -18.23
C GLY A 19 -2.71 10.35 -17.41
N ILE A 20 -3.06 10.95 -16.27
CA ILE A 20 -2.08 11.70 -15.46
C ILE A 20 -1.22 10.73 -14.65
N THR A 21 0.10 10.79 -14.87
CA THR A 21 1.08 10.10 -14.04
C THR A 21 1.14 10.78 -12.68
N ALA A 22 0.86 10.05 -11.60
CA ALA A 22 1.06 10.54 -10.25
C ALA A 22 2.56 10.57 -9.94
N VAL A 23 3.04 11.67 -9.36
CA VAL A 23 4.42 11.82 -8.87
C VAL A 23 4.34 11.93 -7.36
N ILE A 24 4.94 10.97 -6.66
CA ILE A 24 4.88 10.82 -5.21
C ILE A 24 6.29 10.95 -4.65
N PRO A 25 6.54 11.83 -3.66
CA PRO A 25 7.85 11.94 -3.06
C PRO A 25 8.20 10.68 -2.25
N LEU A 26 9.44 10.24 -2.40
CA LEU A 26 10.06 9.20 -1.60
C LEU A 26 10.92 9.83 -0.50
N ARG A 27 10.83 9.30 0.71
CA ARG A 27 11.78 9.62 1.78
C ARG A 27 12.82 8.51 1.85
N ILE A 28 14.05 8.80 1.44
CA ILE A 28 15.15 7.84 1.57
C ILE A 28 15.70 7.90 3.00
N ILE A 29 15.73 6.74 3.67
CA ILE A 29 16.34 6.60 5.00
C ILE A 29 17.68 5.87 4.89
N ASP A 30 18.66 6.33 5.68
CA ASP A 30 19.96 5.69 5.85
C ASP A 30 19.89 4.72 7.04
N LEU A 31 20.26 3.46 6.83
CA LEU A 31 20.30 2.42 7.86
C LEU A 31 21.67 2.36 8.54
N GLN A 32 22.16 3.49 9.02
CA GLN A 32 23.47 3.63 9.68
C GLN A 32 24.65 3.09 8.84
N GLN A 33 24.70 3.48 7.57
CA GLN A 33 25.71 3.06 6.58
C GLN A 33 25.60 1.59 6.13
N ASP A 34 24.52 0.90 6.50
CA ASP A 34 24.20 -0.48 6.05
C ASP A 34 23.09 -0.49 4.99
N GLY A 35 23.13 0.50 4.09
CA GLY A 35 22.19 0.64 2.96
C GLY A 35 21.09 1.68 3.18
N PHE A 36 20.18 1.71 2.20
CA PHE A 36 19.12 2.71 2.12
C PHE A 36 17.77 2.06 1.82
N HIS A 37 16.71 2.57 2.45
CA HIS A 37 15.35 2.18 2.12
C HIS A 37 14.51 3.38 1.65
N PRO A 38 13.85 3.29 0.49
CA PRO A 38 12.85 4.28 0.08
C PRO A 38 11.54 4.07 0.84
N LEU A 39 11.06 5.11 1.51
CA LEU A 39 9.78 5.12 2.19
C LEU A 39 8.76 5.95 1.41
N VAL A 40 7.52 5.48 1.40
CA VAL A 40 6.39 6.15 0.76
C VAL A 40 5.26 6.36 1.77
N ASN A 41 4.75 7.59 1.82
CA ASN A 41 3.58 7.91 2.63
C ASN A 41 2.30 7.48 1.91
N ILE A 42 1.40 6.86 2.67
CA ILE A 42 0.11 6.39 2.18
C ILE A 42 -1.03 6.83 3.11
N THR A 43 -2.25 6.76 2.61
CA THR A 43 -3.48 6.80 3.42
C THR A 43 -4.23 5.49 3.23
N LEU A 44 -4.48 4.77 4.32
CA LEU A 44 -5.23 3.51 4.33
C LEU A 44 -6.46 3.69 5.22
N PHE A 45 -7.67 3.47 4.68
CA PHE A 45 -8.93 3.67 5.40
C PHE A 45 -9.02 5.06 6.07
N GLY A 46 -8.56 6.09 5.36
CA GLY A 46 -8.51 7.48 5.86
C GLY A 46 -7.43 7.80 6.91
N LYS A 47 -6.56 6.84 7.27
CA LYS A 47 -5.50 7.01 8.27
C LYS A 47 -4.11 7.01 7.62
N PRO A 48 -3.16 7.84 8.11
CA PRO A 48 -1.82 7.93 7.52
C PRO A 48 -0.94 6.76 7.96
N PHE A 49 -0.18 6.21 7.01
CA PHE A 49 0.83 5.17 7.26
C PHE A 49 2.04 5.35 6.34
N ILE A 50 3.09 4.58 6.60
CA ILE A 50 4.32 4.55 5.80
C ILE A 50 4.53 3.12 5.30
N LEU A 51 4.90 2.97 4.03
CA LEU A 51 5.39 1.71 3.47
C LEU A 51 6.85 1.84 3.07
N VAL A 52 7.59 0.73 3.13
CA VAL A 52 8.85 0.58 2.42
C VAL A 52 8.53 0.22 0.98
N LEU A 53 9.13 0.91 0.01
CA LEU A 53 9.07 0.47 -1.38
C LEU A 53 10.10 -0.64 -1.58
N ASP A 54 9.63 -1.84 -1.91
CA ASP A 54 10.48 -3.03 -2.01
C ASP A 54 10.24 -3.76 -3.34
N THR A 55 11.14 -3.57 -4.30
CA THR A 55 11.10 -4.27 -5.59
C THR A 55 11.47 -5.76 -5.47
N GLY A 56 12.08 -6.18 -4.36
CA GLY A 56 12.39 -7.58 -4.07
C GLY A 56 11.17 -8.36 -3.55
N ALA A 57 10.18 -7.67 -2.99
CA ALA A 57 8.92 -8.27 -2.58
C ALA A 57 8.03 -8.54 -3.79
N SER A 58 7.69 -9.82 -4.03
CA SER A 58 6.78 -10.20 -5.14
C SER A 58 5.33 -9.72 -4.91
N LYS A 59 4.94 -9.51 -3.65
CA LYS A 59 3.62 -9.11 -3.20
C LYS A 59 3.72 -7.99 -2.17
N THR A 60 2.74 -7.09 -2.19
CA THR A 60 2.54 -6.09 -1.13
C THR A 60 2.12 -6.81 0.15
N ALA A 61 2.69 -6.41 1.28
CA ALA A 61 2.40 -7.02 2.58
C ALA A 61 2.26 -5.96 3.68
N PHE A 62 1.28 -6.14 4.57
CA PHE A 62 1.03 -5.27 5.72
C PHE A 62 1.19 -6.03 7.04
N ASP A 63 1.55 -5.28 8.07
CA ASP A 63 1.54 -5.72 9.46
C ASP A 63 0.11 -5.91 9.95
N GLU A 64 -0.15 -7.04 10.62
CA GLU A 64 -1.47 -7.40 11.12
C GLU A 64 -2.03 -6.38 12.12
N ILE A 65 -1.21 -5.96 13.10
CA ILE A 65 -1.64 -5.07 14.18
C ILE A 65 -1.97 -3.70 13.61
N LEU A 66 -1.10 -3.16 12.76
CA LEU A 66 -1.30 -1.84 12.16
C LEU A 66 -2.47 -1.83 11.16
N LEU A 67 -2.70 -2.92 10.44
CA LEU A 67 -3.88 -3.07 9.58
C LEU A 67 -5.18 -3.04 10.40
N LEU A 68 -5.23 -3.76 11.52
CA LEU A 68 -6.41 -3.76 12.41
C LEU A 68 -6.61 -2.40 13.09
N GLN A 69 -5.53 -1.66 13.38
CA GLN A 69 -5.64 -0.26 13.83
C GLN A 69 -6.21 0.65 12.73
N ALA A 70 -5.89 0.40 11.46
CA ALA A 70 -6.46 1.13 10.34
C ALA A 70 -7.97 0.85 10.22
N HIS A 71 -8.34 -0.42 10.25
CA HIS A 71 -9.72 -0.90 10.13
C HIS A 71 -9.98 -2.12 11.01
N GLU A 72 -10.62 -1.89 12.16
CA GLU A 72 -10.89 -2.93 13.18
C GLU A 72 -11.73 -4.10 12.65
N HIS A 73 -12.52 -3.86 11.60
CA HIS A 73 -13.36 -4.88 10.96
C HIS A 73 -12.72 -5.50 9.70
N ALA A 74 -11.42 -5.30 9.49
CA ALA A 74 -10.72 -5.95 8.39
C ALA A 74 -10.85 -7.47 8.50
N VAL A 75 -11.33 -8.10 7.43
CA VAL A 75 -11.50 -9.56 7.36
C VAL A 75 -10.17 -10.17 6.96
N LEU A 76 -9.55 -10.89 7.89
CA LEU A 76 -8.33 -11.65 7.66
C LEU A 76 -8.70 -13.08 7.25
N THR A 77 -8.18 -13.53 6.12
CA THR A 77 -8.35 -14.90 5.64
C THR A 77 -7.04 -15.64 5.83
N THR A 78 -7.04 -16.69 6.67
CA THR A 78 -5.85 -17.52 6.81
C THR A 78 -5.52 -18.18 5.49
N SER A 79 -4.26 -18.07 5.06
CA SER A 79 -3.77 -18.64 3.82
C SER A 79 -2.80 -19.78 4.14
N ASP A 80 -2.98 -20.93 3.48
CA ASP A 80 -2.05 -22.06 3.57
C ASP A 80 -0.71 -21.77 2.86
N LYS A 81 -0.56 -20.60 2.22
CA LYS A 81 0.70 -20.19 1.59
C LYS A 81 1.66 -19.67 2.66
N LEU A 82 2.86 -20.24 2.66
CA LEU A 82 3.98 -19.77 3.46
C LEU A 82 4.59 -18.52 2.82
N SER A 83 4.92 -17.52 3.65
CA SER A 83 5.72 -16.39 3.20
C SER A 83 7.18 -16.81 3.05
N THR A 84 7.68 -16.90 1.82
CA THR A 84 9.09 -17.16 1.53
C THR A 84 9.78 -15.81 1.29
N GLY A 85 10.72 -15.40 2.13
CA GLY A 85 11.46 -14.14 1.95
C GLY A 85 12.01 -13.50 3.22
N LEU A 86 11.47 -13.85 4.39
CA LEU A 86 11.91 -13.35 5.70
C LEU A 86 12.91 -14.28 6.42
N GLY A 87 13.57 -15.18 5.69
CA GLY A 87 14.53 -16.14 6.28
C GLY A 87 13.91 -17.29 7.09
N THR A 88 12.59 -17.39 7.14
CA THR A 88 11.87 -18.49 7.84
C THR A 88 10.84 -19.14 6.93
N ASN A 89 10.78 -20.47 6.90
CA ASN A 89 9.82 -21.24 6.09
C ASN A 89 8.46 -21.48 6.78
N THR A 90 8.12 -20.75 7.84
CA THR A 90 7.02 -21.12 8.76
C THR A 90 6.08 -19.99 9.17
N MET A 91 6.19 -18.76 8.62
CA MET A 91 5.17 -17.75 8.89
C MET A 91 3.86 -18.13 8.18
N ILE A 92 2.83 -18.39 8.97
CA ILE A 92 1.44 -18.45 8.51
C ILE A 92 1.11 -17.07 7.95
N SER A 93 0.80 -16.99 6.66
CA SER A 93 0.31 -15.74 6.08
C SER A 93 -1.21 -15.71 6.20
N SER A 94 -1.74 -14.57 6.62
CA SER A 94 -3.14 -14.24 6.35
C SER A 94 -3.18 -13.34 5.12
N THR A 95 -4.35 -13.19 4.50
CA THR A 95 -4.59 -12.16 3.48
C THR A 95 -5.76 -11.27 3.88
N ALA A 96 -5.77 -10.05 3.35
CA ALA A 96 -6.88 -9.13 3.49
C ALA A 96 -7.20 -8.47 2.14
N VAL A 97 -8.46 -8.10 1.94
CA VAL A 97 -8.86 -7.31 0.78
C VAL A 97 -8.84 -5.83 1.14
N ILE A 98 -8.06 -5.05 0.41
CA ILE A 98 -7.92 -3.62 0.60
C ILE A 98 -8.62 -2.89 -0.54
N ASN A 99 -9.51 -1.96 -0.23
CA ASN A 99 -10.29 -1.19 -1.20
C ASN A 99 -10.21 0.33 -1.02
N ASP A 100 -9.43 0.80 -0.04
CA ASP A 100 -9.24 2.23 0.27
C ASP A 100 -7.78 2.50 0.64
N LEU A 101 -6.91 2.44 -0.37
CA LEU A 101 -5.49 2.75 -0.26
C LEU A 101 -5.12 3.87 -1.23
N TYR A 102 -4.56 4.94 -0.69
CA TYR A 102 -3.99 6.04 -1.48
C TYR A 102 -2.48 6.10 -1.28
N ILE A 103 -1.73 6.21 -2.38
CA ILE A 103 -0.31 6.53 -2.39
C ILE A 103 -0.16 7.99 -2.80
N GLY A 104 0.10 8.88 -1.85
CA GLY A 104 -0.16 10.32 -2.07
C GLY A 104 -1.64 10.57 -2.38
N SER A 105 -1.95 11.13 -3.55
CA SER A 105 -3.33 11.29 -4.06
C SER A 105 -3.77 10.19 -5.02
N PHE A 106 -2.92 9.19 -5.28
CA PHE A 106 -3.19 8.12 -6.24
C PHE A 106 -3.98 6.99 -5.57
N LEU A 107 -5.23 6.78 -6.00
CA LEU A 107 -6.05 5.67 -5.54
C LEU A 107 -5.56 4.36 -6.15
N VAL A 108 -5.25 3.40 -5.29
CA VAL A 108 -4.97 2.02 -5.67
C VAL A 108 -6.29 1.26 -5.75
N GLU A 109 -6.58 0.66 -6.90
CA GLU A 109 -7.73 -0.25 -7.06
C GLU A 109 -7.69 -1.40 -6.07
N THR A 110 -8.87 -1.98 -5.79
CA THR A 110 -9.01 -3.09 -4.85
C THR A 110 -8.03 -4.23 -5.15
N PHE A 111 -7.31 -4.68 -4.13
CA PHE A 111 -6.31 -5.73 -4.24
C PHE A 111 -6.26 -6.60 -2.97
N GLU A 112 -5.69 -7.78 -3.09
CA GLU A 112 -5.39 -8.66 -1.95
C GLU A 112 -3.97 -8.35 -1.44
N VAL A 113 -3.85 -8.12 -0.14
CA VAL A 113 -2.57 -7.91 0.54
C VAL A 113 -2.20 -9.11 1.39
N ALA A 114 -0.91 -9.45 1.46
CA ALA A 114 -0.42 -10.38 2.46
C ALA A 114 -0.41 -9.71 3.85
N VAL A 115 -0.75 -10.45 4.89
CA VAL A 115 -0.77 -9.97 6.27
C VAL A 115 0.22 -10.80 7.07
N LEU A 116 1.16 -10.12 7.71
CA LEU A 116 2.33 -10.71 8.38
C LEU A 116 2.52 -10.07 9.76
N ASP A 117 3.29 -10.73 10.61
CA ASP A 117 3.87 -10.12 11.81
C ASP A 117 5.17 -9.42 11.43
N LEU A 118 5.18 -8.09 11.42
CA LEU A 118 6.36 -7.28 11.11
C LEU A 118 6.99 -6.66 12.37
N SER A 119 6.60 -7.11 13.56
CA SER A 119 7.08 -6.56 14.85
C SER A 119 8.60 -6.51 14.96
N THR A 120 9.30 -7.57 14.52
CA THR A 120 10.77 -7.62 14.56
C THR A 120 11.41 -6.56 13.66
N ILE A 121 10.82 -6.32 12.49
CA ILE A 121 11.29 -5.29 11.54
C ILE A 121 11.07 -3.90 12.15
N ASN A 122 9.88 -3.65 12.69
CA ASN A 122 9.53 -2.37 13.29
C ASN A 122 10.35 -2.05 14.55
N ILE A 123 10.70 -3.05 15.36
CA ILE A 123 11.65 -2.90 16.47
C ILE A 123 13.03 -2.46 15.95
N ALA A 124 13.53 -3.09 14.88
CA ALA A 124 14.82 -2.72 14.29
C ALA A 124 14.82 -1.28 13.75
N TYR A 125 13.75 -0.86 13.05
CA TYR A 125 13.59 0.52 12.60
C TYR A 125 13.61 1.50 13.78
N SER A 126 12.87 1.20 14.84
CA SER A 126 12.84 2.04 16.04
C SER A 126 14.21 2.16 16.70
N GLN A 127 15.01 1.08 16.76
CA GLN A 127 16.37 1.11 17.31
C GLN A 127 17.33 1.98 16.48
N LEU A 128 17.09 2.07 15.16
CA LEU A 128 17.84 2.94 14.25
C LEU A 128 17.33 4.38 14.24
N GLY A 129 16.27 4.70 15.00
CA GLY A 129 15.66 6.03 15.05
C GLY A 129 14.69 6.33 13.89
N HIS A 130 14.24 5.30 13.18
CA HIS A 130 13.30 5.40 12.06
C HIS A 130 11.87 5.09 12.50
N PRO A 131 10.85 5.63 11.79
CA PRO A 131 9.46 5.38 12.13
C PRO A 131 9.06 3.94 11.81
N GLU A 132 8.03 3.49 12.52
CA GLU A 132 7.32 2.26 12.21
C GLU A 132 6.73 2.29 10.79
N VAL A 133 6.73 1.14 10.11
CA VAL A 133 6.13 0.97 8.79
C VAL A 133 4.95 0.02 8.88
N LEU A 134 3.89 0.34 8.13
CA LEU A 134 2.76 -0.57 7.93
C LEU A 134 3.21 -1.83 7.20
N GLY A 135 4.23 -1.76 6.36
CA GLY A 135 4.73 -2.92 5.63
C GLY A 135 5.46 -2.52 4.35
N VAL A 136 5.33 -3.33 3.31
CA VAL A 136 6.05 -3.17 2.03
C VAL A 136 5.10 -2.98 0.85
N LEU A 137 5.45 -2.05 -0.04
CA LEU A 137 4.86 -1.86 -1.36
C LEU A 137 5.63 -2.72 -2.37
N GLY A 138 5.00 -3.81 -2.83
CA GLY A 138 5.64 -4.86 -3.61
C GLY A 138 5.38 -4.81 -5.12
N GLY A 139 5.96 -5.77 -5.83
CA GLY A 139 5.96 -5.89 -7.27
C GLY A 139 4.58 -6.02 -7.92
N ASP A 140 3.57 -6.49 -7.20
CA ASP A 140 2.19 -6.55 -7.70
C ASP A 140 1.60 -5.17 -7.99
N ILE A 141 1.73 -4.23 -7.06
CA ILE A 141 1.26 -2.85 -7.24
C ILE A 141 2.22 -2.09 -8.16
N LEU A 142 3.54 -2.23 -7.95
CA LEU A 142 4.55 -1.53 -8.75
C LEU A 142 4.44 -1.89 -10.23
N MET A 143 4.27 -3.17 -10.56
CA MET A 143 4.11 -3.62 -11.95
C MET A 143 2.78 -3.16 -12.54
N LYS A 144 1.68 -3.29 -11.81
CA LYS A 144 0.34 -2.90 -12.28
C LYS A 144 0.31 -1.44 -12.76
N TYR A 145 0.89 -0.55 -11.97
CA TYR A 145 0.89 0.89 -12.27
C TYR A 145 2.16 1.38 -12.97
N LYS A 146 2.93 0.46 -13.58
CA LYS A 146 4.11 0.77 -14.41
C LYS A 146 5.08 1.72 -13.68
N ALA A 147 5.38 1.40 -12.43
CA ALA A 147 6.14 2.26 -11.53
C ALA A 147 7.50 2.64 -12.11
N VAL A 148 7.84 3.92 -12.02
CA VAL A 148 9.22 4.41 -12.23
C VAL A 148 9.71 4.94 -10.89
N ILE A 149 10.84 4.42 -10.43
CA ILE A 149 11.48 4.80 -9.17
C ILE A 149 12.71 5.61 -9.52
N ASP A 150 12.73 6.87 -9.11
CA ASP A 150 13.83 7.78 -9.33
C ASP A 150 14.49 8.13 -7.99
N TYR A 151 15.64 7.53 -7.72
CA TYR A 151 16.42 7.81 -6.50
C TYR A 151 17.12 9.17 -6.57
N GLY A 152 17.39 9.71 -7.77
CA GLY A 152 18.06 10.99 -7.94
C GLY A 152 17.13 12.14 -7.57
N GLU A 153 15.89 12.08 -8.04
CA GLU A 153 14.84 13.05 -7.70
C GLU A 153 14.11 12.71 -6.40
N GLY A 154 14.24 11.48 -5.90
CA GLY A 154 13.52 11.01 -4.72
C GLY A 154 12.01 10.88 -4.99
N GLU A 155 11.63 10.28 -6.12
CA GLU A 155 10.24 10.20 -6.57
C GLU A 155 9.83 8.79 -7.01
N LEU A 156 8.57 8.46 -6.74
CA LEU A 156 7.85 7.34 -7.32
C LEU A 156 6.80 7.87 -8.30
N ARG A 157 6.81 7.35 -9.53
CA ARG A 157 5.83 7.70 -10.54
C ARG A 157 4.91 6.52 -10.85
N LEU A 158 3.60 6.70 -10.71
CA LEU A 158 2.58 5.68 -10.95
C LEU A 158 1.63 6.12 -12.07
N LYS A 159 1.22 5.17 -12.92
CA LYS A 159 0.31 5.42 -14.05
C LYS A 159 -0.98 4.63 -13.85
N PRO A 160 -2.17 5.27 -14.00
CA PRO A 160 -3.43 4.54 -14.09
C PRO A 160 -3.38 3.50 -15.22
N GLU A 161 -4.14 2.43 -15.07
CA GLU A 161 -4.24 1.36 -16.07
C GLU A 161 -4.89 1.83 -17.38
#